data_AF-A0A259CSM8-F1
#
_entry.id   AF-A0A259CSM8-F1
#
_cell.length_a   1.000
_cell.length_b   1.000
_cell.length_c   1.000
_cell.angle_alpha   90.00
_cell.angle_beta   90.00
_cell.angle_gamma   90.00
#
_symmetry.space_group_name_H-M   'P 1'
#
loop_
_entity.id
_entity.type
_entity.pdbx_description
1 polymer ?
#
loop_
_entity_poly.entity_id
_entity_poly.type
_entity_poly.pdbx_seq_one_letter_code
_entity_poly.pdbx_strand_id
1 'polypeptide(L)'
;EKAVELGVRRILPVQTRHTNSDRIRQDRLQAHALEAAEQCGATYVPEVAELAPLDRVLADWSQDRRLYWCDEAAAGQPASLAPANGPAAILIGPEGGFSVDEAARLRANPAVLPLSLGPRILRADTAAVAAITLWQASCGDWRGGT
;
A
#
# COMPACT_ATOMS: atom_id res chain seq x y z
N GLU A 1 1.87 -6.19 -11.35
CA GLU A 1 2.21 -7.63 -11.23
C GLU A 1 2.14 -8.12 -9.79
N LYS A 2 3.17 -7.94 -8.95
CA LYS A 2 3.20 -8.59 -7.62
C LYS A 2 2.01 -8.29 -6.69
N ALA A 3 1.50 -7.06 -6.70
CA ALA A 3 0.29 -6.73 -5.96
C ALA A 3 -0.93 -7.58 -6.38
N VAL A 4 -1.03 -7.91 -7.68
CA VAL A 4 -2.10 -8.76 -8.24
C VAL A 4 -1.95 -10.19 -7.76
N GLU A 5 -0.74 -10.76 -7.89
CA GLU A 5 -0.42 -12.11 -7.42
C GLU A 5 -0.74 -12.30 -5.93
N LEU A 6 -0.54 -11.25 -5.13
CA LEU A 6 -0.77 -11.26 -3.68
C LEU A 6 -2.21 -10.89 -3.28
N GLY A 7 -3.14 -10.77 -4.23
CA GLY A 7 -4.57 -10.59 -3.96
C GLY A 7 -5.03 -9.17 -3.63
N VAL A 8 -4.19 -8.14 -3.83
CA VAL A 8 -4.61 -6.73 -3.69
C VAL A 8 -5.80 -6.48 -4.61
N ARG A 9 -6.87 -5.83 -4.10
CA ARG A 9 -8.15 -5.57 -4.80
C ARG A 9 -8.21 -4.27 -5.63
N ARG A 10 -7.34 -3.30 -5.33
CA ARG A 10 -7.30 -1.99 -5.98
C ARG A 10 -5.91 -1.39 -5.81
N ILE A 11 -5.40 -0.75 -6.86
CA ILE A 11 -4.13 -0.03 -6.84
C ILE A 11 -4.43 1.45 -7.05
N LEU A 12 -4.07 2.28 -6.07
CA LEU A 12 -4.23 3.73 -6.14
C LEU A 12 -2.84 4.37 -6.18
N PRO A 13 -2.41 4.89 -7.35
CA PRO A 13 -1.21 5.72 -7.43
C PRO A 13 -1.42 7.01 -6.62
N VAL A 14 -0.47 7.31 -5.74
CA VAL A 14 -0.51 8.50 -4.88
C VAL A 14 0.66 9.42 -5.22
N GLN A 15 0.37 10.69 -5.47
CA GLN A 15 1.39 11.72 -5.66
C GLN A 15 1.79 12.29 -4.29
N THR A 16 3.10 12.30 -4.03
CA THR A 16 3.74 12.83 -2.82
C THR A 16 4.81 13.84 -3.22
N ARG A 17 5.38 14.56 -2.25
CA ARG A 17 6.42 15.57 -2.48
C ARG A 17 7.67 15.02 -3.17
N HIS A 18 7.99 13.75 -2.96
CA HIS A 18 9.19 13.11 -3.49
C HIS A 18 8.91 12.12 -4.63
N THR A 19 7.71 12.16 -5.21
CA THR A 19 7.39 11.37 -6.40
C THR A 19 8.13 11.93 -7.63
N ASN A 20 8.88 11.09 -8.35
CA ASN A 20 9.73 11.52 -9.48
C ASN A 20 8.96 11.88 -10.76
N SER A 21 7.68 11.47 -10.90
CA SER A 21 6.87 11.74 -12.08
C SER A 21 5.43 12.07 -11.69
N ASP A 22 4.95 13.22 -12.16
CA ASP A 22 3.57 13.66 -12.01
C ASP A 22 2.63 12.99 -13.03
N ARG A 23 3.18 12.20 -13.95
CA ARG A 23 2.44 11.50 -14.99
C ARG A 23 2.57 10.01 -14.81
N ILE A 24 1.43 9.37 -14.57
CA ILE A 24 1.27 7.92 -14.65
C ILE A 24 0.62 7.55 -15.98
N ARG A 25 1.05 6.44 -16.57
CA ARG A 25 0.37 5.81 -17.71
C ARG A 25 -0.61 4.78 -17.15
N GLN A 26 -1.76 5.25 -16.67
CA GLN A 26 -2.76 4.41 -16.01
C GLN A 26 -3.22 3.26 -16.91
N ASP A 27 -3.43 3.54 -18.20
CA ASP A 27 -3.72 2.57 -19.25
C ASP A 27 -2.71 1.41 -19.27
N ARG A 28 -1.42 1.74 -19.22
CA ARG A 28 -0.34 0.76 -19.22
C ARG A 28 -0.29 -0.02 -17.91
N LEU A 29 -0.48 0.65 -16.77
CA LEU A 29 -0.51 -0.02 -15.46
C LEU A 29 -1.70 -0.99 -15.36
N GLN A 30 -2.86 -0.62 -15.92
CA GLN A 30 -4.03 -1.47 -15.99
C GLN A 30 -3.79 -2.69 -16.88
N ALA A 31 -3.10 -2.52 -18.02
CA ALA A 31 -2.69 -3.63 -18.88
C ALA A 31 -1.76 -4.61 -18.15
N HIS A 32 -0.74 -4.12 -17.43
CA HIS A 32 0.12 -4.98 -16.60
C HIS A 32 -0.66 -5.70 -15.48
N ALA A 33 -1.73 -5.09 -14.96
CA ALA A 33 -2.58 -5.72 -13.95
C ALA A 33 -3.41 -6.87 -14.54
N LEU A 34 -3.91 -6.68 -15.76
CA LEU A 34 -4.62 -7.70 -16.53
C LEU A 34 -3.70 -8.89 -16.85
N GLU A 35 -2.53 -8.63 -17.45
CA GLU A 35 -1.56 -9.68 -17.78
C GLU A 35 -1.14 -10.49 -16.56
N ALA A 36 -0.90 -9.82 -15.42
CA ALA A 36 -0.56 -10.48 -14.18
C ALA A 36 -1.70 -11.38 -13.66
N ALA A 37 -2.95 -10.91 -13.75
CA ALA A 37 -4.11 -11.68 -13.33
C ALA A 37 -4.30 -12.94 -14.19
N GLU A 38 -4.08 -12.82 -15.51
CA GLU A 38 -4.11 -13.96 -16.44
C GLU A 38 -3.01 -14.98 -16.12
N GLN A 39 -1.78 -14.51 -15.85
CA GLN A 39 -0.63 -15.38 -15.57
C GLN A 39 -0.74 -16.13 -14.24
N CYS A 40 -1.30 -15.51 -13.21
CA CYS A 40 -1.44 -16.14 -11.88
C CYS A 40 -2.80 -16.84 -11.67
N GLY A 41 -3.70 -16.78 -12.65
CA GLY A 41 -5.04 -17.38 -12.54
C GLY A 41 -5.94 -16.66 -11.53
N ALA A 42 -5.74 -15.36 -11.31
CA ALA A 42 -6.59 -14.59 -10.41
C ALA A 42 -8.04 -14.55 -10.92
N THR A 43 -9.02 -14.68 -10.02
CA THR A 43 -10.45 -14.62 -10.36
C THR A 43 -10.96 -13.21 -10.67
N TYR A 44 -10.09 -12.21 -10.59
CA TYR A 44 -10.43 -10.81 -10.76
C TYR A 44 -9.19 -9.99 -11.18
N VAL A 45 -9.42 -8.82 -11.79
CA VAL A 45 -8.36 -7.87 -12.18
C VAL A 45 -8.47 -6.61 -11.32
N PRO A 46 -7.39 -6.15 -10.65
CA PRO A 46 -7.41 -4.89 -9.89
C PRO A 46 -7.72 -3.71 -10.77
N GLU A 47 -8.62 -2.85 -10.30
CA GLU A 47 -8.71 -1.48 -10.80
C GLU A 47 -7.40 -0.75 -10.43
N VAL A 48 -6.76 -0.16 -11.43
CA VAL A 48 -5.74 0.87 -11.25
C VAL A 48 -6.43 2.23 -11.36
N ALA A 49 -6.55 2.92 -10.22
CA ALA A 49 -7.22 4.20 -10.13
C ALA A 49 -6.39 5.35 -10.72
N GLU A 50 -7.01 6.51 -10.89
CA GLU A 50 -6.32 7.74 -11.28
C GLU A 50 -5.34 8.21 -10.20
N LEU A 51 -4.27 8.90 -10.64
CA LEU A 51 -3.30 9.51 -9.72
C LEU A 51 -4.00 10.54 -8.83
N ALA A 52 -3.85 10.40 -7.52
CA ALA A 52 -4.41 11.34 -6.55
C ALA A 52 -3.31 11.94 -5.66
N PRO A 53 -3.35 13.25 -5.35
CA PRO A 53 -2.47 13.84 -4.33
C PRO A 53 -2.74 13.23 -2.95
N LEU A 54 -1.69 12.96 -2.17
CA LEU A 54 -1.80 12.38 -0.83
C LEU A 54 -2.79 13.17 0.06
N ASP A 55 -2.77 14.49 0.00
CA ASP A 55 -3.67 15.34 0.80
C ASP A 55 -5.14 15.08 0.50
N ARG A 56 -5.48 14.88 -0.79
CA ARG A 56 -6.85 14.52 -1.19
C ARG A 56 -7.20 13.11 -0.72
N VAL A 57 -6.26 12.15 -0.88
CA VAL A 57 -6.47 10.77 -0.43
C VAL A 57 -6.77 10.73 1.07
N LEU A 58 -6.03 11.49 1.88
CA LEU A 58 -6.22 11.53 3.34
C LEU A 58 -7.51 12.26 3.74
N ALA A 59 -7.88 13.33 3.04
CA ALA A 59 -9.11 14.08 3.29
C ALA A 59 -10.37 13.24 3.00
N ASP A 60 -10.35 12.47 1.91
CA ASP A 60 -11.48 11.64 1.47
C ASP A 60 -11.46 10.24 2.14
N TRP A 61 -10.48 9.95 3.01
CA TRP A 61 -10.30 8.61 3.57
C TRP A 61 -11.36 8.26 4.61
N SER A 62 -12.04 7.12 4.41
CA SER A 62 -13.00 6.61 5.39
C SER A 62 -12.33 6.22 6.70
N GLN A 63 -12.90 6.68 7.82
CA GLN A 63 -12.43 6.35 9.17
C GLN A 63 -12.66 4.87 9.54
N ASP A 64 -13.54 4.19 8.83
CA ASP A 64 -13.84 2.76 9.05
C ASP A 64 -12.84 1.83 8.34
N ARG A 65 -11.92 2.38 7.54
CA ARG A 65 -10.93 1.60 6.78
C ARG A 65 -9.51 1.94 7.24
N ARG A 66 -8.80 0.95 7.79
CA ARG A 66 -7.41 1.13 8.20
C ARG A 66 -6.49 1.38 7.00
N LEU A 67 -5.58 2.35 7.15
CA LEU A 67 -4.49 2.63 6.22
C LEU A 67 -3.15 2.32 6.91
N TYR A 68 -2.53 1.20 6.57
CA TYR A 68 -1.18 0.88 7.05
C TYR A 68 -0.17 1.68 6.26
N TRP A 69 0.59 2.53 6.93
CA TRP A 69 1.62 3.33 6.32
C TRP A 69 2.99 2.75 6.64
N CYS A 70 3.73 2.32 5.61
CA CYS A 70 5.11 1.85 5.77
C CYS A 70 6.03 3.05 6.03
N ASP A 71 6.23 3.36 7.32
CA ASP A 71 7.06 4.46 7.79
C ASP A 71 8.53 3.98 7.86
N GLU A 72 9.39 4.53 7.00
CA GLU A 72 10.82 4.23 7.03
C GLU A 72 11.48 4.65 8.36
N ALA A 73 10.93 5.66 9.06
CA ALA A 73 11.40 6.04 10.38
C ALA A 73 11.06 5.00 11.46
N ALA A 74 10.14 4.07 11.19
CA ALA A 74 9.85 2.92 12.04
C ALA A 74 10.77 1.72 11.75
N ALA A 75 11.72 1.84 10.81
CA ALA A 75 12.76 0.84 10.62
C ALA A 75 13.58 0.67 11.91
N GLY A 76 13.96 -0.57 12.21
CA GLY A 76 14.62 -0.92 13.48
C GLY A 76 13.66 -1.52 14.52
N GLN A 77 12.35 -1.38 14.32
CA GLN A 77 11.35 -2.11 15.10
C GLN A 77 11.11 -3.51 14.52
N PRO A 78 10.67 -4.49 15.32
CA PRO A 78 10.20 -5.77 14.80
C PRO A 78 9.09 -5.55 13.77
N ALA A 79 9.07 -6.37 12.72
CA ALA A 79 7.95 -6.38 11.81
C ALA A 79 6.69 -6.79 12.58
N SER A 80 5.73 -5.89 12.68
CA SER A 80 4.50 -6.11 13.43
C SER A 80 3.37 -5.34 12.78
N LEU A 81 2.24 -6.02 12.62
CA LEU A 81 1.01 -5.45 12.10
C LEU A 81 -0.08 -5.63 13.15
N ALA A 82 -0.64 -4.52 13.63
CA ALA A 82 -1.85 -4.56 14.44
C ALA A 82 -3.02 -5.02 13.56
N PRO A 83 -3.71 -6.14 13.85
CA PRO A 83 -4.75 -6.63 12.96
C PRO A 83 -5.90 -5.64 12.74
N ALA A 84 -6.40 -5.55 11.51
CA ALA A 84 -7.62 -4.83 11.19
C ALA A 84 -8.81 -5.78 11.10
N ASN A 85 -9.98 -5.28 11.47
CA ASN A 85 -11.24 -5.93 11.16
C ASN A 85 -11.71 -5.44 9.79
N GLY A 86 -11.85 -6.34 8.83
CA GLY A 86 -12.32 -6.02 7.48
C GLY A 86 -11.24 -5.46 6.54
N PRO A 87 -11.65 -4.85 5.41
CA PRO A 87 -10.74 -4.37 4.39
C PRO A 87 -9.78 -3.29 4.92
N ALA A 88 -8.54 -3.31 4.44
CA ALA A 88 -7.55 -2.27 4.73
C ALA A 88 -6.89 -1.77 3.45
N ALA A 89 -5.99 -0.80 3.58
CA ALA A 89 -5.07 -0.38 2.53
C ALA A 89 -3.66 -0.29 3.09
N ILE A 90 -2.68 -0.35 2.19
CA ILE A 90 -1.26 -0.21 2.50
C ILE A 90 -0.71 0.94 1.66
N LEU A 91 -0.06 1.90 2.31
CA LEU A 91 0.61 3.03 1.69
C LEU A 91 2.12 2.82 1.73
N ILE A 92 2.72 2.78 0.55
CA ILE A 92 4.17 2.70 0.33
C ILE A 92 4.63 4.04 -0.26
N GLY A 93 5.71 4.61 0.30
CA GLY A 93 6.29 5.86 -0.20
C GLY A 93 7.16 5.66 -1.44
N PRO A 94 7.54 6.75 -2.14
CA PRO A 94 8.57 6.72 -3.17
C PRO A 94 9.97 6.50 -2.56
N GLU A 95 11.00 6.38 -3.39
CA GLU A 95 12.39 6.20 -2.94
C GLU A 95 12.91 7.33 -2.04
N GLY A 96 12.35 8.55 -2.18
CA GLY A 96 12.67 9.70 -1.33
C GLY A 96 11.87 9.75 -0.01
N GLY A 97 11.05 8.74 0.27
CA GLY A 97 10.17 8.70 1.43
C GLY A 97 9.08 9.78 1.43
N PHE A 98 8.53 10.05 2.61
CA PHE A 98 7.57 11.13 2.84
C PHE A 98 8.27 12.32 3.46
N SER A 99 7.87 13.53 3.05
CA SER A 99 8.35 14.75 3.70
C SER A 99 7.83 14.87 5.14
N VAL A 100 8.47 15.74 5.93
CA VAL A 100 8.09 15.97 7.34
C VAL A 100 6.61 16.33 7.48
N ASP A 101 6.09 17.18 6.61
CA ASP A 101 4.68 17.61 6.63
C ASP A 101 3.72 16.46 6.26
N GLU A 102 4.09 15.61 5.29
CA GLU A 102 3.31 14.43 4.91
C GLU A 102 3.29 13.40 6.04
N ALA A 103 4.44 13.12 6.65
CA ALA A 103 4.53 12.23 7.79
C ALA A 103 3.73 12.74 9.00
N ALA A 104 3.74 14.06 9.25
CA ALA A 104 2.91 14.66 10.31
C ALA A 104 1.41 14.48 10.04
N ARG A 105 0.96 14.69 8.80
CA ARG A 105 -0.44 14.48 8.40
C ARG A 105 -0.87 13.03 8.48
N LEU A 106 0.01 12.10 8.07
CA LEU A 106 -0.23 10.67 8.20
C LEU A 106 -0.40 10.26 9.67
N ARG A 107 0.47 10.74 10.57
CA ARG A 107 0.35 10.48 12.01
C ARG A 107 -0.89 11.10 12.65
N ALA A 108 -1.35 12.24 12.15
CA ALA A 108 -2.53 12.93 12.68
C ALA A 108 -3.86 12.28 12.26
N ASN A 109 -3.87 11.43 11.22
CA ASN A 109 -5.10 10.79 10.75
C ASN A 109 -5.39 9.50 11.56
N PRO A 110 -6.54 9.41 12.27
CA PRO A 110 -6.82 8.28 13.16
C PRO A 110 -7.09 6.95 12.45
N ALA A 111 -7.31 6.96 11.14
CA ALA A 111 -7.39 5.74 10.33
C ALA A 111 -6.03 5.15 9.96
N VAL A 112 -4.95 5.95 10.09
CA VAL A 112 -3.59 5.57 9.70
C VAL A 112 -2.87 4.86 10.83
N LEU A 113 -2.23 3.74 10.52
CA LEU A 113 -1.38 3.00 11.44
C LEU A 113 0.03 2.87 10.85
N PRO A 114 1.08 3.29 11.56
CA PRO A 114 2.45 3.05 11.10
C PRO A 114 2.75 1.55 11.11
N LEU A 115 3.45 1.09 10.07
CA LEU A 115 3.84 -0.30 9.88
C LEU A 115 5.35 -0.39 9.70
N SER A 116 6.03 -1.09 10.61
CA SER A 116 7.43 -1.46 10.45
C SER A 116 7.54 -2.80 9.72
N LEU A 117 8.50 -2.92 8.80
CA LEU A 117 8.81 -4.14 8.05
C LEU A 117 10.12 -4.79 8.52
N GLY A 118 10.56 -4.45 9.73
CA GLY A 118 11.75 -5.00 10.36
C GLY A 118 12.92 -4.01 10.41
N PRO A 119 14.15 -4.52 10.64
CA PRO A 119 15.29 -3.67 10.99
C PRO A 119 15.98 -3.01 9.79
N ARG A 120 15.58 -3.34 8.56
CA ARG A 120 16.25 -2.88 7.34
C ARG A 120 15.32 -1.97 6.55
N ILE A 121 15.88 -0.93 5.98
CA ILE A 121 15.20 -0.13 4.97
C ILE A 121 15.04 -1.01 3.73
N LEU A 122 13.79 -1.16 3.28
CA LEU A 122 13.44 -1.91 2.09
C LEU A 122 13.16 -0.93 0.95
N ARG A 123 13.52 -1.31 -0.28
CA ARG A 123 13.08 -0.56 -1.46
C ARG A 123 11.57 -0.66 -1.61
N ALA A 124 10.95 0.33 -2.26
CA ALA A 124 9.49 0.44 -2.37
C ALA A 124 8.82 -0.84 -2.92
N ASP A 125 9.39 -1.47 -3.94
CA ASP A 125 8.89 -2.72 -4.52
C ASP A 125 8.90 -3.90 -3.51
N THR A 126 9.99 -4.02 -2.76
CA THR A 126 10.21 -5.04 -1.75
C THR A 126 9.33 -4.79 -0.53
N ALA A 127 9.21 -3.52 -0.12
CA ALA A 127 8.34 -3.09 0.97
C ALA A 127 6.87 -3.39 0.66
N ALA A 128 6.42 -3.15 -0.58
CA ALA A 128 5.08 -3.48 -1.02
C ALA A 128 4.79 -4.99 -0.89
N VAL A 129 5.67 -5.83 -1.45
CA VAL A 129 5.51 -7.30 -1.37
C VAL A 129 5.50 -7.78 0.08
N ALA A 130 6.44 -7.28 0.91
CA ALA A 130 6.54 -7.66 2.31
C ALA A 130 5.31 -7.23 3.12
N ALA A 131 4.85 -5.99 2.94
CA ALA A 131 3.68 -5.45 3.64
C ALA A 131 2.39 -6.19 3.26
N ILE A 132 2.17 -6.45 1.97
CA ILE A 132 0.99 -7.19 1.50
C ILE A 132 1.03 -8.62 2.04
N THR A 133 2.19 -9.29 1.97
CA THR A 133 2.37 -10.64 2.51
C THR A 133 2.07 -10.69 4.01
N LEU A 134 2.63 -9.74 4.78
CA LEU A 134 2.40 -9.64 6.21
C LEU A 134 0.92 -9.41 6.50
N TRP A 135 0.24 -8.54 5.75
CA TRP A 135 -1.18 -8.29 5.90
C TRP A 135 -2.02 -9.52 5.54
N GLN A 136 -1.71 -10.23 4.46
CA GLN A 136 -2.47 -11.43 4.07
C GLN A 136 -2.36 -12.52 5.13
N ALA A 137 -1.14 -12.81 5.62
CA ALA A 137 -0.92 -13.78 6.70
C ALA A 137 -1.58 -13.33 8.02
N SER A 138 -1.61 -12.02 8.29
CA SER A 138 -2.05 -11.49 9.58
C SER A 138 -3.48 -11.01 9.60
N CYS A 139 -4.18 -10.85 8.48
CA CYS A 139 -5.52 -10.24 8.36
C CYS A 139 -6.37 -10.89 7.25
N GLY A 140 -5.75 -11.19 6.12
CA GLY A 140 -6.44 -11.62 4.90
C GLY A 140 -6.64 -13.12 4.76
N ASP A 141 -6.65 -13.59 3.52
CA ASP A 141 -7.10 -14.93 3.13
C ASP A 141 -6.04 -16.03 3.32
N TRP A 142 -4.79 -15.68 3.67
CA TRP A 142 -3.73 -16.66 3.95
C TRP A 142 -3.80 -17.29 5.34
N ARG A 143 -4.67 -16.78 6.22
CA ARG A 143 -4.89 -17.33 7.57
C ARG A 143 -5.49 -18.74 7.58
N GLY A 144 -6.02 -19.20 6.45
CA GLY A 144 -6.70 -20.48 6.30
C GLY A 144 -8.09 -20.45 6.95
N GLY A 145 -9.15 -20.49 6.13
CA GLY A 145 -10.53 -20.58 6.60
C GLY A 145 -11.48 -19.72 5.76
N THR A 146 -12.33 -20.43 5.00
CA THR A 146 -13.41 -20.03 4.06
C THR A 146 -13.03 -19.21 2.84
#